data_AF-A0A0J5FXL9-F1
#
_entry.id   AF-A0A0J5FXL9-F1
#
_cell.length_a   1.000
_cell.length_b   1.000
_cell.length_c   1.000
_cell.angle_alpha   90.00
_cell.angle_beta   90.00
_cell.angle_gamma   90.00
#
_symmetry.space_group_name_H-M   'P 1'
#
loop_
_entity.id
_entity.type
_entity.pdbx_description
1 polymer ?
#
loop_
_entity_poly.entity_id
_entity_poly.type
_entity_poly.pdbx_seq_one_letter_code
_entity_poly.pdbx_strand_id
1 'polypeptide(L)'
;MNNLMTVTDRFSVIDNIRKHTPQNARNYVLSSVKASLESNEVKERMALGELYGFYGHNRREEYYKRTGELRLPETSFIMIDGKPVALDNVPSNRTVAINIDDSGIISHSQEILDTDTGRIVKGMERSRAGGWSWVTGGSDSPWKSVVRRFYGFDYVTTPNYISLDREIMMAESASDRQSHIVLAFVNSGFSESAAIDLSDHFEKMRERDMMIESVNRAQTAEGELLVLSGRLLELNQKIEAQDAMLEAVQRNNDLRKRYLQSAIDKLPVFLSEEQKNAMLHMETEDDLQIVAAIFESVGNVDFGRLPLGQITGYQPAPHKRTSKSLSQAPIFSLKTPRPPKFS
;
A
#
# COMPACT_ATOMS: atom_id res chain seq x y z
N MET A 1 -3.77 10.40 -50.46
CA MET A 1 -3.45 10.50 -49.02
C MET A 1 -2.65 9.25 -48.68
N ASN A 2 -1.38 9.38 -48.27
CA ASN A 2 -0.69 8.24 -47.68
C ASN A 2 -1.30 8.00 -46.31
N ASN A 3 -1.90 6.83 -46.09
CA ASN A 3 -2.35 6.45 -44.76
C ASN A 3 -1.12 6.31 -43.85
N LEU A 4 -1.16 6.98 -42.70
CA LEU A 4 -0.13 6.85 -41.68
C LEU A 4 -0.13 5.41 -41.14
N MET A 5 1.03 4.96 -40.67
CA MET A 5 1.16 3.61 -40.11
C MET A 5 0.43 3.56 -38.77
N THR A 6 -0.55 2.65 -38.66
CA THR A 6 -1.25 2.38 -37.39
C THR A 6 -0.73 1.09 -36.79
N VAL A 7 -0.40 1.12 -35.50
CA VAL A 7 0.09 -0.01 -34.72
C VAL A 7 -0.88 -0.26 -33.59
N THR A 8 -1.28 -1.51 -33.39
CA THR A 8 -2.13 -1.92 -32.26
C THR A 8 -1.34 -2.86 -31.38
N ASP A 9 -1.44 -2.66 -30.06
CA ASP A 9 -0.76 -3.46 -29.06
C ASP A 9 -1.64 -3.60 -27.81
N ARG A 10 -1.33 -4.62 -27.00
CA ARG A 10 -2.09 -4.97 -25.80
C ARG A 10 -1.16 -5.29 -24.63
N PHE A 11 -1.58 -4.94 -23.43
CA PHE A 11 -0.86 -5.28 -22.21
C PHE A 11 -1.80 -5.45 -21.01
N SER A 12 -1.36 -6.18 -19.99
CA SER A 12 -2.10 -6.34 -18.74
C SER A 12 -1.62 -5.32 -17.70
N VAL A 13 -2.56 -4.68 -17.00
CA VAL A 13 -2.28 -3.83 -15.82
C VAL A 13 -2.35 -4.60 -14.49
N ILE A 14 -2.74 -5.88 -14.55
CA ILE A 14 -2.89 -6.75 -13.38
C ILE A 14 -1.78 -7.79 -13.35
N ASP A 15 -1.53 -8.43 -14.49
CA ASP A 15 -0.62 -9.56 -14.58
C ASP A 15 0.81 -9.12 -14.90
N ASN A 16 1.73 -9.48 -14.01
CA ASN A 16 3.16 -9.42 -14.29
C ASN A 16 3.59 -10.69 -14.99
N ILE A 17 3.97 -10.56 -16.26
CA ILE A 17 4.41 -11.68 -17.10
C ILE A 17 5.85 -12.07 -16.73
N ARG A 18 6.66 -11.08 -16.32
CA ARG A 18 8.05 -11.31 -15.90
C ARG A 18 8.11 -11.75 -14.44
N LYS A 19 8.67 -12.94 -14.21
CA LYS A 19 8.90 -13.51 -12.86
C LYS A 19 10.29 -13.22 -12.31
N HIS A 20 11.29 -13.11 -13.18
CA HIS A 20 12.71 -13.05 -12.81
C HIS A 20 13.41 -11.77 -13.26
N THR A 21 12.74 -10.98 -14.11
CA THR A 21 13.27 -9.72 -14.64
C THR A 21 12.31 -8.58 -14.28
N PRO A 22 12.82 -7.35 -14.09
CA PRO A 22 11.97 -6.23 -13.72
C PRO A 22 10.83 -5.96 -14.73
N GLN A 23 9.67 -5.64 -14.18
CA GLN A 23 8.48 -5.11 -14.83
C GLN A 23 7.90 -4.05 -13.88
N ASN A 24 7.21 -3.05 -14.42
CA ASN A 24 6.48 -2.09 -13.60
C ASN A 24 5.54 -2.81 -12.63
N ALA A 25 5.77 -2.64 -11.32
CA ALA A 25 5.06 -3.33 -10.26
C ALA A 25 3.92 -2.49 -9.65
N ARG A 26 3.43 -1.47 -10.38
CA ARG A 26 2.33 -0.63 -9.92
C ARG A 26 1.04 -1.44 -9.75
N ASN A 27 0.44 -1.30 -8.57
CA ASN A 27 -0.81 -1.96 -8.20
C ASN A 27 -2.00 -1.12 -8.66
N TYR A 28 -2.29 -1.14 -9.97
CA TYR A 28 -3.33 -0.31 -10.56
C TYR A 28 -4.74 -0.64 -10.02
N VAL A 29 -5.45 0.38 -9.57
CA VAL A 29 -6.88 0.25 -9.25
C VAL A 29 -7.67 0.23 -10.55
N LEU A 30 -8.14 -0.95 -10.97
CA LEU A 30 -8.79 -1.16 -12.27
C LEU A 30 -9.95 -0.18 -12.54
N SER A 31 -10.80 0.06 -11.54
CA SER A 31 -11.91 1.02 -11.67
C SER A 31 -11.44 2.45 -11.94
N SER A 32 -10.28 2.85 -11.40
CA SER A 32 -9.69 4.17 -11.67
C SER A 32 -9.14 4.27 -13.09
N VAL A 33 -8.54 3.20 -13.60
CA VAL A 33 -8.04 3.13 -14.97
C VAL A 33 -9.21 3.22 -15.94
N LYS A 34 -10.24 2.39 -15.75
CA LYS A 34 -11.46 2.39 -16.58
C LYS A 34 -12.14 3.77 -16.59
N ALA A 35 -12.37 4.35 -15.41
CA ALA A 35 -12.97 5.67 -15.29
C ALA A 35 -12.14 6.78 -15.97
N SER A 36 -10.81 6.71 -15.90
CA SER A 36 -9.94 7.69 -16.55
C SER A 36 -9.97 7.57 -18.08
N LEU A 37 -9.89 6.36 -18.62
CA LEU A 37 -9.92 6.11 -20.06
C LEU A 37 -11.28 6.43 -20.68
N GLU A 38 -12.37 6.19 -19.96
CA GLU A 38 -13.74 6.47 -20.41
C GLU A 38 -14.17 7.93 -20.18
N SER A 39 -13.31 8.76 -19.59
CA SER A 39 -13.62 10.16 -19.28
C SER A 39 -13.88 10.99 -20.55
N ASN A 40 -14.73 12.01 -20.41
CA ASN A 40 -15.04 12.92 -21.51
C ASN A 40 -13.79 13.66 -22.02
N GLU A 41 -12.86 14.00 -21.12
CA GLU A 41 -11.59 14.63 -21.49
C GLU A 41 -10.77 13.72 -22.44
N VAL A 42 -10.61 12.44 -22.11
CA VAL A 42 -9.86 11.51 -22.96
C VAL A 42 -10.57 11.31 -24.31
N LYS A 43 -11.90 11.16 -24.31
CA LYS A 43 -12.69 11.01 -25.54
C LYS A 43 -12.58 12.24 -26.45
N GLU A 44 -12.69 13.43 -25.87
CA GLU A 44 -12.54 14.70 -26.60
C GLU A 44 -11.14 14.82 -27.19
N ARG A 45 -10.10 14.63 -26.38
CA ARG A 45 -8.70 14.73 -26.84
C ARG A 45 -8.34 13.68 -27.88
N MET A 46 -8.90 12.48 -27.78
CA MET A 46 -8.72 11.45 -28.80
C MET A 46 -9.42 11.85 -30.11
N ALA A 47 -10.64 12.40 -30.05
CA ALA A 47 -11.36 12.89 -31.21
C ALA A 47 -10.67 14.09 -31.89
N LEU A 48 -10.05 14.97 -31.10
CA LEU A 48 -9.25 16.10 -31.57
C LEU A 48 -7.82 15.70 -32.00
N GLY A 49 -7.38 14.47 -31.70
CA GLY A 49 -6.04 13.97 -32.03
C GLY A 49 -4.91 14.56 -31.17
N GLU A 50 -5.21 15.00 -29.95
CA GLU A 50 -4.31 15.71 -29.03
C GLU A 50 -3.58 14.80 -28.02
N LEU A 51 -3.78 13.49 -28.12
CA LEU A 51 -3.09 12.48 -27.30
C LEU A 51 -1.75 12.12 -27.94
N TYR A 52 -0.85 13.10 -28.01
CA TYR A 52 0.47 12.96 -28.61
C TYR A 52 1.41 12.10 -27.78
N GLY A 53 2.20 11.30 -28.48
CA GLY A 53 3.33 10.53 -28.00
C GLY A 53 4.67 11.07 -28.49
N PHE A 54 5.75 10.81 -27.73
CA PHE A 54 7.11 11.19 -28.10
C PHE A 54 8.04 9.98 -28.15
N TYR A 55 9.14 10.14 -28.88
CA TYR A 55 10.28 9.23 -28.82
C TYR A 55 11.08 9.51 -27.54
N GLY A 56 10.97 8.61 -26.57
CA GLY A 56 11.55 8.72 -25.24
C GLY A 56 10.62 9.39 -24.21
N HIS A 57 10.65 8.88 -22.98
CA HIS A 57 9.79 9.35 -21.88
C HIS A 57 10.43 10.45 -21.02
N ASN A 58 11.76 10.48 -20.98
CA ASN A 58 12.57 11.30 -20.08
C ASN A 58 12.23 12.81 -20.14
N ARG A 59 11.85 13.32 -21.32
CA ARG A 59 11.48 14.74 -21.46
C ARG A 59 10.21 15.09 -20.69
N ARG A 60 9.20 14.20 -20.70
CA ARG A 60 7.99 14.40 -19.91
C ARG A 60 8.26 14.29 -18.43
N GLU A 61 9.08 13.33 -18.01
CA GLU A 61 9.44 13.17 -16.59
C GLU A 61 10.16 14.41 -16.06
N GLU A 62 11.16 14.92 -16.77
CA GLU A 62 11.90 16.12 -16.36
C GLU A 62 11.04 17.38 -16.40
N TYR A 63 10.08 17.46 -17.32
CA TYR A 63 9.10 18.55 -17.32
C TYR A 63 8.15 18.45 -16.13
N TYR A 64 7.66 17.24 -15.82
CA TYR A 64 6.79 16.98 -14.67
C TYR A 64 7.47 17.28 -13.34
N LYS A 65 8.72 16.85 -13.13
CA LYS A 65 9.49 17.16 -11.91
C LYS A 65 9.59 18.66 -11.64
N ARG A 66 9.59 19.49 -12.68
CA ARG A 66 9.74 20.95 -12.57
C ARG A 66 8.41 21.69 -12.47
N THR A 67 7.35 21.18 -13.09
CA THR A 67 6.10 21.93 -13.28
C THR A 67 4.87 21.24 -12.67
N GLY A 68 4.95 19.95 -12.38
CA GLY A 68 3.81 19.12 -12.02
C GLY A 68 2.91 18.74 -13.20
N GLU A 69 3.29 19.08 -14.44
CA GLU A 69 2.49 18.78 -15.64
C GLU A 69 3.14 17.73 -16.55
N LEU A 70 2.31 16.86 -17.13
CA LEU A 70 2.74 15.81 -18.08
C LEU A 70 2.48 16.19 -19.54
N ARG A 71 1.70 17.26 -19.78
CA ARG A 71 1.47 17.80 -21.12
C ARG A 71 2.68 18.64 -21.51
N LEU A 72 3.54 18.04 -22.33
CA LEU A 72 4.75 18.68 -22.80
C LEU A 72 4.39 19.76 -23.84
N PRO A 73 4.84 21.02 -23.68
CA PRO A 73 4.65 22.06 -24.69
C PRO A 73 5.52 21.78 -25.92
N GLU A 74 5.18 22.40 -27.05
CA GLU A 74 5.93 22.28 -28.32
C GLU A 74 7.41 22.62 -28.15
N THR A 75 7.73 23.66 -27.39
CA THR A 75 9.11 24.02 -27.01
C THR A 75 9.24 24.02 -25.50
N SER A 76 10.30 23.39 -24.99
CA SER A 76 10.63 23.36 -23.57
C SER A 76 12.08 23.76 -23.35
N PHE A 77 12.38 24.40 -22.21
CA PHE A 77 13.74 24.76 -21.85
C PHE A 77 14.30 23.74 -20.85
N ILE A 78 15.52 23.27 -21.06
CA ILE A 78 16.27 22.48 -20.09
C ILE A 78 17.56 23.20 -19.72
N MET A 79 17.99 23.05 -18.48
CA MET A 79 19.26 23.63 -18.02
C MET A 79 20.37 22.62 -18.28
N ILE A 80 21.32 22.96 -19.16
CA ILE A 80 22.55 22.20 -19.39
C ILE A 80 23.71 23.09 -18.95
N ASP A 81 24.48 22.64 -17.95
CA ASP A 81 25.61 23.39 -17.38
C ASP A 81 25.25 24.83 -16.97
N GLY A 82 24.06 25.00 -16.39
CA GLY A 82 23.54 26.31 -15.96
C GLY A 82 23.04 27.21 -17.09
N LYS A 83 23.02 26.74 -18.34
CA LYS A 83 22.51 27.49 -19.50
C LYS A 83 21.15 26.91 -19.94
N PRO A 84 20.14 27.77 -20.20
CA PRO A 84 18.87 27.32 -20.75
C PRO A 84 19.05 26.95 -22.24
N VAL A 85 18.72 25.71 -22.58
CA VAL A 85 18.70 25.19 -23.95
C VAL A 85 17.25 24.92 -24.31
N ALA A 86 16.79 25.53 -25.41
CA ALA A 86 15.47 25.26 -25.98
C ALA A 86 15.49 23.91 -26.71
N LEU A 87 14.49 23.08 -26.45
CA LEU A 87 14.26 21.80 -27.11
C LEU A 87 12.87 21.79 -27.72
N ASP A 88 12.81 21.44 -28.99
CA ASP A 88 11.56 21.18 -29.68
C ASP A 88 11.10 19.74 -29.40
N ASN A 89 9.85 19.64 -28.96
CA ASN A 89 9.16 18.42 -28.63
C ASN A 89 8.30 18.03 -29.82
N VAL A 90 8.91 17.34 -30.76
CA VAL A 90 8.26 16.88 -31.99
C VAL A 90 7.57 15.54 -31.72
N PRO A 91 6.22 15.47 -31.77
CA PRO A 91 5.48 14.23 -31.56
C PRO A 91 5.85 13.15 -32.60
N SER A 92 5.95 11.91 -32.14
CA SER A 92 6.22 10.74 -33.01
C SER A 92 4.95 10.00 -33.40
N ASN A 93 3.94 10.04 -32.54
CA ASN A 93 2.69 9.30 -32.70
C ASN A 93 1.54 10.04 -32.02
N ARG A 94 0.32 9.59 -32.30
CA ARG A 94 -0.86 9.95 -31.52
C ARG A 94 -1.71 8.71 -31.22
N THR A 95 -2.33 8.69 -30.05
CA THR A 95 -3.27 7.63 -29.69
C THR A 95 -4.61 7.87 -30.38
N VAL A 96 -5.06 6.89 -31.16
CA VAL A 96 -6.32 6.96 -31.93
C VAL A 96 -7.42 6.04 -31.38
N ALA A 97 -7.03 5.03 -30.59
CA ALA A 97 -7.96 4.19 -29.86
C ALA A 97 -7.31 3.69 -28.57
N ILE A 98 -8.10 3.58 -27.50
CA ILE A 98 -7.73 2.90 -26.28
C ILE A 98 -8.98 2.35 -25.59
N ASN A 99 -8.90 1.13 -25.06
CA ASN A 99 -9.91 0.55 -24.20
C ASN A 99 -9.27 -0.36 -23.14
N ILE A 100 -10.06 -0.73 -22.15
CA ILE A 100 -9.70 -1.73 -21.14
C ILE A 100 -10.87 -2.70 -20.97
N ASP A 101 -10.56 -3.98 -20.91
CA ASP A 101 -11.57 -5.00 -20.61
C ASP A 101 -11.67 -5.29 -19.10
N ASP A 102 -12.65 -6.10 -18.71
CA ASP A 102 -12.90 -6.42 -17.30
C ASP A 102 -11.81 -7.34 -16.70
N SER A 103 -10.93 -7.91 -17.53
CA SER A 103 -9.75 -8.67 -17.10
C SER A 103 -8.51 -7.80 -16.88
N GLY A 104 -8.60 -6.49 -17.12
CA GLY A 104 -7.49 -5.57 -16.97
C GLY A 104 -6.50 -5.62 -18.14
N ILE A 105 -6.92 -6.11 -19.30
CA ILE A 105 -6.14 -5.99 -20.53
C ILE A 105 -6.50 -4.67 -21.21
N ILE A 106 -5.49 -3.86 -21.44
CA ILE A 106 -5.60 -2.62 -22.22
C ILE A 106 -5.27 -2.95 -23.67
N SER A 107 -6.14 -2.52 -24.58
CA SER A 107 -5.84 -2.49 -26.02
C SER A 107 -5.74 -1.06 -26.50
N HIS A 108 -4.70 -0.73 -27.25
CA HIS A 108 -4.50 0.62 -27.78
C HIS A 108 -4.00 0.61 -29.22
N SER A 109 -4.32 1.68 -29.95
CA SER A 109 -3.84 1.92 -31.30
C SER A 109 -3.15 3.28 -31.40
N GLN A 110 -1.95 3.27 -31.98
CA GLN A 110 -1.13 4.45 -32.21
C GLN A 110 -0.99 4.69 -33.70
N GLU A 111 -1.21 5.92 -34.13
CA GLU A 111 -0.89 6.35 -35.48
C GLU A 111 0.47 7.07 -35.46
N ILE A 112 1.43 6.55 -36.23
CA ILE A 112 2.79 7.10 -36.33
C ILE A 112 2.78 8.27 -37.32
N LEU A 113 3.21 9.45 -36.86
CA LEU A 113 3.21 10.69 -37.62
C LEU A 113 4.38 10.72 -38.63
N ASP A 114 4.22 11.48 -39.72
CA ASP A 114 5.32 11.74 -40.66
C ASP A 114 6.19 12.91 -40.18
N THR A 115 6.82 12.71 -39.03
CA THR A 115 7.83 13.60 -38.43
C THR A 115 9.16 12.86 -38.37
N ASP A 116 10.27 13.55 -38.12
CA ASP A 116 11.57 12.89 -37.98
C ASP A 116 11.55 11.88 -36.81
N THR A 117 10.95 12.24 -35.68
CA THR A 117 10.75 11.33 -34.54
C THR A 117 9.78 10.19 -34.87
N GLY A 118 8.75 10.44 -35.67
CA GLY A 118 7.83 9.41 -36.15
C GLY A 118 8.50 8.41 -37.09
N ARG A 119 9.40 8.86 -37.98
CA ARG A 119 10.20 7.95 -38.83
C ARG A 119 11.17 7.09 -38.02
N ILE A 120 11.75 7.64 -36.96
CA ILE A 120 12.55 6.86 -35.99
C ILE A 120 11.66 5.77 -35.36
N VAL A 121 10.52 6.14 -34.78
CA VAL A 121 9.58 5.19 -34.17
C VAL A 121 9.11 4.12 -35.17
N LYS A 122 8.84 4.50 -36.42
CA LYS A 122 8.51 3.56 -37.50
C LYS A 122 9.61 2.53 -37.76
N GLY A 123 10.88 2.97 -37.80
CA GLY A 123 12.02 2.07 -37.93
C GLY A 123 12.17 1.13 -36.74
N MET A 124 11.98 1.66 -35.53
CA MET A 124 12.07 0.91 -34.28
C MET A 124 10.95 -0.12 -34.10
N GLU A 125 9.72 0.25 -34.47
CA GLU A 125 8.58 -0.67 -34.45
C GLU A 125 8.82 -1.84 -35.41
N ARG A 126 9.25 -1.52 -36.64
CA ARG A 126 9.56 -2.54 -37.66
C ARG A 126 10.72 -3.44 -37.25
N SER A 127 11.72 -2.91 -36.55
CA SER A 127 12.85 -3.68 -36.06
C SER A 127 12.54 -4.49 -34.80
N ARG A 128 11.34 -4.33 -34.24
CA ARG A 128 10.94 -4.85 -32.94
C ARG A 128 11.86 -4.41 -31.79
N ALA A 129 12.55 -3.28 -31.92
CA ALA A 129 13.37 -2.70 -30.86
C ALA A 129 12.58 -1.67 -30.04
N GLY A 130 12.65 -1.77 -28.70
CA GLY A 130 11.86 -0.92 -27.78
C GLY A 130 10.39 -1.33 -27.67
N GLY A 131 9.53 -0.39 -27.31
CA GLY A 131 8.08 -0.58 -27.29
C GLY A 131 7.34 0.63 -26.72
N TRP A 132 6.04 0.46 -26.52
CA TRP A 132 5.13 1.51 -26.07
C TRP A 132 5.11 1.66 -24.55
N SER A 133 4.96 2.88 -24.06
CA SER A 133 4.86 3.20 -22.64
C SER A 133 3.74 4.23 -22.44
N TRP A 134 2.70 3.86 -21.71
CA TRP A 134 1.58 4.76 -21.46
C TRP A 134 1.95 5.87 -20.49
N VAL A 135 1.33 7.03 -20.65
CA VAL A 135 1.56 8.21 -19.82
C VAL A 135 0.29 8.51 -19.04
N THR A 136 0.34 8.25 -17.75
CA THR A 136 -0.80 8.45 -16.83
C THR A 136 -0.42 9.40 -15.70
N GLY A 137 -1.31 10.34 -15.38
CA GLY A 137 -1.24 11.16 -14.17
C GLY A 137 -2.14 10.60 -13.07
N GLY A 138 -1.74 10.77 -11.83
CA GLY A 138 -2.49 10.23 -10.69
C GLY A 138 -1.69 10.22 -9.40
N SER A 139 -2.18 9.46 -8.43
CA SER A 139 -1.50 9.24 -7.15
C SER A 139 -0.98 7.81 -7.09
N ASP A 140 0.30 7.66 -6.77
CA ASP A 140 0.95 6.36 -6.59
C ASP A 140 1.28 6.14 -5.11
N SER A 141 1.12 4.91 -4.64
CA SER A 141 1.43 4.51 -3.27
C SER A 141 1.86 3.04 -3.27
N PRO A 142 2.61 2.57 -2.25
CA PRO A 142 3.08 1.19 -2.20
C PRO A 142 1.96 0.13 -2.37
N TRP A 143 0.75 0.48 -1.95
CA TRP A 143 -0.39 -0.44 -1.92
C TRP A 143 -1.33 -0.30 -3.12
N LYS A 144 -1.34 0.85 -3.78
CA LYS A 144 -2.24 1.12 -4.90
C LYS A 144 -1.77 2.30 -5.76
N SER A 145 -2.00 2.18 -7.05
CA SER A 145 -1.79 3.22 -8.06
C SER A 145 -3.14 3.63 -8.63
N VAL A 146 -3.52 4.90 -8.43
CA VAL A 146 -4.81 5.45 -8.86
C VAL A 146 -4.57 6.37 -10.05
N VAL A 147 -5.09 5.98 -11.21
CA VAL A 147 -5.01 6.77 -12.44
C VAL A 147 -6.16 7.78 -12.45
N ARG A 148 -5.84 9.03 -12.76
CA ARG A 148 -6.81 10.13 -12.85
C ARG A 148 -6.81 10.81 -14.22
N ARG A 149 -5.68 10.75 -14.93
CA ARG A 149 -5.49 11.40 -16.22
C ARG A 149 -4.69 10.50 -17.15
N PHE A 150 -4.98 10.57 -18.43
CA PHE A 150 -4.28 9.85 -19.48
C PHE A 150 -3.78 10.84 -20.55
N TYR A 151 -2.55 10.67 -21.00
CA TYR A 151 -1.86 11.61 -21.87
C TYR A 151 -1.36 11.00 -23.19
N GLY A 152 -1.64 9.72 -23.45
CA GLY A 152 -1.17 9.01 -24.64
C GLY A 152 -0.07 7.99 -24.33
N PHE A 153 0.69 7.63 -25.35
CA PHE A 153 1.80 6.67 -25.27
C PHE A 153 3.06 7.24 -25.88
N ASP A 154 4.17 7.10 -25.18
CA ASP A 154 5.51 7.34 -25.71
C ASP A 154 6.10 6.04 -26.25
N TYR A 155 7.05 6.15 -27.19
CA TYR A 155 7.84 5.01 -27.65
C TYR A 155 9.22 5.04 -26.99
N VAL A 156 9.58 3.98 -26.28
CA VAL A 156 10.75 3.96 -25.39
C VAL A 156 11.62 2.73 -25.62
N THR A 157 12.86 2.77 -25.12
CA THR A 157 13.77 1.60 -25.16
C THR A 157 13.31 0.50 -24.21
N THR A 158 12.75 0.90 -23.06
CA THR A 158 12.36 0.02 -21.95
C THR A 158 10.92 0.36 -21.56
N PRO A 159 9.93 -0.31 -22.18
CA PRO A 159 8.50 -0.14 -21.90
C PRO A 159 8.15 -0.32 -20.43
N ASN A 160 7.16 0.45 -19.94
CA ASN A 160 6.63 0.29 -18.58
C ASN A 160 5.55 -0.80 -18.47
N TYR A 161 5.34 -1.58 -19.52
CA TYR A 161 4.55 -2.81 -19.54
C TYR A 161 5.12 -3.78 -20.55
N ILE A 162 4.66 -5.02 -20.51
CA ILE A 162 5.05 -6.05 -21.48
C ILE A 162 3.91 -6.24 -22.46
N SER A 163 4.22 -6.10 -23.75
CA SER A 163 3.28 -6.39 -24.84
C SER A 163 2.88 -7.86 -24.79
N LEU A 164 1.59 -8.12 -24.97
CA LEU A 164 1.01 -9.45 -25.13
C LEU A 164 1.10 -9.95 -26.59
N ASP A 165 1.28 -9.04 -27.53
CA ASP A 165 1.24 -9.33 -28.98
C ASP A 165 2.63 -9.38 -29.61
N ARG A 166 3.66 -8.92 -28.90
CA ARG A 166 5.01 -8.75 -29.44
C ARG A 166 6.07 -9.45 -28.60
N GLU A 167 6.84 -10.29 -29.28
CA GLU A 167 8.12 -10.79 -28.78
C GLU A 167 9.24 -9.77 -29.06
N ILE A 168 10.02 -9.45 -28.03
CA ILE A 168 11.17 -8.54 -28.11
C ILE A 168 12.39 -9.33 -28.61
N MET A 169 13.18 -8.77 -29.52
CA MET A 169 14.41 -9.40 -30.01
C MET A 169 15.41 -9.68 -28.88
N MET A 170 15.92 -10.92 -28.84
CA MET A 170 16.91 -11.40 -27.88
C MET A 170 18.29 -10.77 -28.10
N ALA A 171 19.05 -10.60 -27.01
CA ALA A 171 20.29 -9.82 -27.01
C ALA A 171 21.56 -10.61 -27.36
N GLU A 172 21.48 -11.94 -27.49
CA GLU A 172 22.65 -12.81 -27.75
C GLU A 172 23.33 -12.61 -29.10
N SER A 173 22.65 -11.99 -30.07
CA SER A 173 23.20 -11.64 -31.38
C SER A 173 23.25 -10.13 -31.55
N ALA A 174 24.03 -9.44 -30.73
CA ALA A 174 24.15 -7.98 -30.78
C ALA A 174 24.49 -7.44 -32.19
N SER A 175 25.32 -8.18 -32.95
CA SER A 175 25.61 -7.87 -34.36
C SER A 175 24.37 -7.96 -35.24
N ASP A 176 23.62 -9.06 -35.16
CA ASP A 176 22.46 -9.32 -36.02
C ASP A 176 21.30 -8.38 -35.70
N ARG A 177 21.12 -8.07 -34.41
CA ARG A 177 20.16 -7.08 -33.92
C ARG A 177 20.49 -5.68 -34.45
N GLN A 178 21.74 -5.25 -34.32
CA GLN A 178 22.16 -3.94 -34.82
C GLN A 178 21.95 -3.83 -36.34
N SER A 179 22.36 -4.86 -37.09
CA SER A 179 22.12 -4.91 -38.54
C SER A 179 20.64 -4.85 -38.90
N HIS A 180 19.78 -5.53 -38.14
CA HIS A 180 18.33 -5.48 -38.37
C HIS A 180 17.72 -4.10 -38.06
N ILE A 181 18.17 -3.44 -36.99
CA ILE A 181 17.73 -2.07 -36.65
C ILE A 181 18.15 -1.09 -37.74
N VAL A 182 19.41 -1.16 -38.19
CA VAL A 182 19.94 -0.32 -39.28
C VAL A 182 19.13 -0.53 -40.56
N LEU A 183 18.86 -1.79 -40.95
CA LEU A 183 18.05 -2.10 -42.12
C LEU A 183 16.62 -1.54 -42.02
N ALA A 184 16.01 -1.61 -40.83
CA ALA A 184 14.67 -1.07 -40.61
C ALA A 184 14.62 0.47 -40.72
N PHE A 185 15.68 1.17 -40.30
CA PHE A 185 15.81 2.62 -40.48
C PHE A 185 16.00 2.98 -41.95
N VAL A 186 16.86 2.26 -42.69
CA VAL A 186 17.02 2.47 -44.13
C VAL A 186 15.68 2.28 -44.86
N ASN A 187 14.94 1.22 -44.54
CA ASN A 187 13.60 0.96 -45.07
C ASN A 187 12.53 1.99 -44.62
N SER A 188 12.86 2.83 -43.65
CA SER A 188 12.02 3.93 -43.16
C SER A 188 12.44 5.29 -43.71
N GLY A 189 13.45 5.33 -44.59
CA GLY A 189 13.85 6.51 -45.37
C GLY A 189 15.12 7.21 -44.90
N PHE A 190 15.88 6.62 -43.97
CA PHE A 190 17.17 7.19 -43.53
C PHE A 190 18.33 6.75 -44.44
N SER A 191 19.37 7.58 -44.55
CA SER A 191 20.64 7.14 -45.13
C SER A 191 21.29 6.08 -44.24
N GLU A 192 22.18 5.27 -44.81
CA GLU A 192 22.89 4.23 -44.06
C GLU A 192 23.71 4.82 -42.89
N SER A 193 24.39 5.95 -43.11
CA SER A 193 25.13 6.66 -42.05
C SER A 193 24.22 7.11 -40.91
N ALA A 194 23.07 7.72 -41.23
CA ALA A 194 22.12 8.18 -40.23
C ALA A 194 21.46 7.00 -39.49
N ALA A 195 21.21 5.89 -40.18
CA ALA A 195 20.67 4.68 -39.57
C ALA A 195 21.64 4.07 -38.53
N ILE A 196 22.94 4.08 -38.81
CA ILE A 196 23.98 3.66 -37.86
C ILE A 196 24.01 4.58 -36.64
N ASP A 197 24.07 5.90 -36.86
CA ASP A 197 24.09 6.88 -35.77
C ASP A 197 22.85 6.79 -34.86
N LEU A 198 21.67 6.58 -35.46
CA LEU A 198 20.42 6.41 -34.73
C LEU A 198 20.39 5.11 -33.92
N SER A 199 20.94 4.03 -34.47
CA SER A 199 21.02 2.74 -33.78
C SER A 199 21.97 2.82 -32.58
N ASP A 200 23.11 3.49 -32.73
CA ASP A 200 24.05 3.75 -31.63
C ASP A 200 23.46 4.66 -30.56
N HIS A 201 22.72 5.70 -30.98
CA HIS A 201 22.00 6.57 -30.05
C HIS A 201 20.95 5.80 -29.25
N PHE A 202 20.22 4.87 -29.90
CA PHE A 202 19.23 4.04 -29.24
C PHE A 202 19.84 3.13 -28.17
N GLU A 203 20.96 2.43 -28.45
CA GLU A 203 21.61 1.60 -27.44
C GLU A 203 22.15 2.44 -26.27
N LYS A 204 22.71 3.63 -26.52
CA LYS A 204 23.08 4.57 -25.44
C LYS A 204 21.89 5.02 -24.60
N MET A 205 20.74 5.29 -25.23
CA MET A 205 19.52 5.66 -24.51
C MET A 205 19.05 4.50 -23.64
N ARG A 206 19.08 3.27 -24.17
CA ARG A 206 18.72 2.06 -23.44
C ARG A 206 19.62 1.79 -22.23
N GLU A 207 20.93 1.91 -22.38
CA GLU A 207 21.89 1.77 -21.27
C GLU A 207 21.60 2.78 -20.16
N ARG A 208 21.34 4.04 -20.54
CA ARG A 208 20.98 5.10 -19.60
C ARG A 208 19.66 4.82 -18.88
N ASP A 209 18.63 4.40 -19.61
CA ASP A 209 17.31 4.10 -19.04
C ASP A 209 17.41 2.95 -18.03
N MET A 210 18.17 1.89 -18.34
CA MET A 210 18.44 0.79 -17.42
C MET A 210 19.17 1.24 -16.15
N MET A 211 20.14 2.15 -16.28
CA MET A 211 20.84 2.72 -15.13
C MET A 211 19.89 3.52 -14.23
N ILE A 212 19.08 4.42 -14.81
CA ILE A 212 18.12 5.25 -14.07
C ILE A 212 17.09 4.37 -13.35
N GLU A 213 16.56 3.36 -14.04
CA GLU A 213 15.58 2.45 -13.46
C GLU A 213 16.18 1.69 -12.25
N SER A 214 17.44 1.27 -12.34
CA SER A 214 18.12 0.61 -11.22
C SER A 214 18.30 1.51 -10.00
N VAL A 215 18.62 2.79 -10.21
CA VAL A 215 18.73 3.80 -9.13
C VAL A 215 17.36 4.06 -8.49
N ASN A 216 16.31 4.29 -9.29
CA ASN A 216 14.97 4.54 -8.77
C ASN A 216 14.45 3.36 -7.94
N ARG A 217 14.75 2.12 -8.37
CA ARG A 217 14.41 0.91 -7.62
C ARG A 217 15.17 0.84 -6.28
N ALA A 218 16.46 1.14 -6.26
CA ALA A 218 17.24 1.18 -5.03
C ALA A 218 16.65 2.20 -4.03
N GLN A 219 16.32 3.40 -4.50
CA GLN A 219 15.68 4.44 -3.67
C GLN A 219 14.31 4.01 -3.14
N THR A 220 13.50 3.32 -3.94
CA THR A 220 12.19 2.81 -3.51
C THR A 220 12.35 1.74 -2.43
N ALA A 221 13.26 0.79 -2.62
CA ALA A 221 13.54 -0.26 -1.64
C ALA A 221 14.08 0.31 -0.32
N GLU A 222 14.95 1.32 -0.38
CA GLU A 222 15.42 2.05 0.81
C GLU A 222 14.25 2.73 1.55
N GLY A 223 13.34 3.38 0.81
CA GLY A 223 12.13 3.98 1.37
C GLY A 223 11.23 2.98 2.08
N GLU A 224 11.02 1.80 1.49
CA GLU A 224 10.24 0.72 2.10
C GLU A 224 10.89 0.19 3.38
N LEU A 225 12.21 0.02 3.39
CA LEU A 225 12.96 -0.38 4.59
C LEU A 225 12.81 0.64 5.72
N LEU A 226 12.84 1.94 5.41
CA LEU A 226 12.62 3.00 6.40
C LEU A 226 11.20 2.93 6.99
N VAL A 227 10.18 2.72 6.17
CA VAL A 227 8.79 2.59 6.64
C VAL A 227 8.62 1.35 7.52
N LEU A 228 9.20 0.21 7.13
CA LEU A 228 9.17 -1.02 7.93
C LEU A 228 9.89 -0.84 9.26
N SER A 229 11.06 -0.20 9.25
CA SER A 229 11.81 0.15 10.47
C SER A 229 10.98 1.01 11.42
N GLY A 230 10.28 2.03 10.89
CA GLY A 230 9.35 2.85 11.68
C GLY A 230 8.22 2.03 12.33
N ARG A 231 7.61 1.10 11.57
CA ARG A 231 6.57 0.20 12.11
C ARG A 231 7.10 -0.76 13.17
N LEU A 232 8.31 -1.29 12.99
CA LEU A 232 8.96 -2.14 13.99
C LEU A 232 9.21 -1.37 15.29
N LEU A 233 9.64 -0.11 15.20
CA LEU A 233 9.81 0.75 16.37
C LEU A 233 8.48 0.99 17.11
N GLU A 234 7.41 1.30 16.39
CA GLU A 234 6.07 1.47 16.98
C GLU A 234 5.56 0.19 17.66
N LEU A 235 5.79 -0.97 17.05
CA LEU A 235 5.41 -2.25 17.63
C LEU A 235 6.22 -2.57 18.89
N ASN A 236 7.54 -2.32 18.87
CA ASN A 236 8.39 -2.52 20.04
C ASN A 236 7.95 -1.63 21.20
N GLN A 237 7.63 -0.36 20.96
CA GLN A 237 7.09 0.53 22.00
C GLN A 237 5.77 0.03 22.59
N LYS A 238 4.90 -0.57 21.77
CA LYS A 238 3.66 -1.18 22.25
C LYS A 238 3.91 -2.41 23.12
N ILE A 239 4.88 -3.25 22.75
CA ILE A 239 5.27 -4.42 23.54
C ILE A 239 5.83 -3.96 24.88
N GLU A 240 6.76 -3.00 24.90
CA GLU A 240 7.32 -2.44 26.14
C GLU A 240 6.23 -1.86 27.07
N ALA A 241 5.26 -1.14 26.50
CA ALA A 241 4.14 -0.61 27.27
C ALA A 241 3.22 -1.70 27.84
N GLN A 242 2.98 -2.79 27.09
CA GLN A 242 2.21 -3.93 27.56
C GLN A 242 2.93 -4.70 28.66
N ASP A 243 4.24 -4.91 28.52
CA ASP A 243 5.07 -5.57 29.53
C ASP A 243 5.07 -4.78 30.84
N ALA A 244 5.24 -3.45 30.77
CA ALA A 244 5.15 -2.58 31.95
C ALA A 244 3.77 -2.65 32.63
N MET A 245 2.69 -2.78 31.85
CA MET A 245 1.34 -2.96 32.39
C MET A 245 1.16 -4.33 33.06
N LEU A 246 1.67 -5.40 32.45
CA LEU A 246 1.64 -6.75 33.01
C LEU A 246 2.41 -6.81 34.34
N GLU A 247 3.61 -6.23 34.39
CA GLU A 247 4.40 -6.13 35.63
C GLU A 247 3.68 -5.33 36.72
N ALA A 248 2.95 -4.26 36.36
CA ALA A 248 2.15 -3.51 37.32
C ALA A 248 0.97 -4.32 37.87
N VAL A 249 0.28 -5.08 37.02
CA VAL A 249 -0.82 -5.97 37.42
C VAL A 249 -0.32 -7.09 38.34
N GLN A 250 0.80 -7.73 37.98
CA GLN A 250 1.42 -8.78 38.80
C GLN A 250 1.80 -8.23 40.19
N ARG A 251 2.49 -7.09 40.26
CA ARG A 251 2.84 -6.45 41.54
C ARG A 251 1.62 -6.15 42.41
N ASN A 252 0.53 -5.66 41.82
CA ASN A 252 -0.70 -5.39 42.54
C ASN A 252 -1.37 -6.68 43.05
N ASN A 253 -1.34 -7.75 42.25
CA ASN A 253 -1.86 -9.05 42.66
C ASN A 253 -1.05 -9.63 43.82
N ASP A 254 0.28 -9.55 43.76
CA ASP A 254 1.17 -10.01 44.84
C ASP A 254 0.98 -9.22 46.14
N LEU A 255 0.78 -7.90 46.04
CA LEU A 255 0.44 -7.06 47.20
C LEU A 255 -0.92 -7.44 47.79
N ARG A 256 -1.93 -7.65 46.93
CA ARG A 256 -3.27 -8.07 47.35
C ARG A 256 -3.22 -9.43 48.06
N LYS A 257 -2.53 -10.43 47.49
CA LYS A 257 -2.34 -11.76 48.11
C LYS A 257 -1.66 -11.63 49.48
N ARG A 258 -0.62 -10.80 49.60
CA ARG A 258 0.04 -10.53 50.90
C ARG A 258 -0.88 -9.90 51.94
N TYR A 259 -1.65 -8.88 51.56
CA TYR A 259 -2.60 -8.24 52.49
C TYR A 259 -3.72 -9.19 52.91
N LEU A 260 -4.24 -9.97 51.98
CA LEU A 260 -5.29 -10.95 52.26
C LEU A 260 -4.78 -12.06 53.18
N GLN A 261 -3.57 -12.57 52.96
CA GLN A 261 -2.92 -13.50 53.88
C GLN A 261 -2.83 -12.93 55.30
N SER A 262 -2.32 -11.70 55.44
CA SER A 262 -2.21 -11.07 56.76
C SER A 262 -3.55 -10.86 57.44
N ALA A 263 -4.63 -10.63 56.68
CA ALA A 263 -5.98 -10.54 57.22
C ALA A 263 -6.50 -11.91 57.67
N ILE A 264 -6.30 -12.95 56.86
CA ILE A 264 -6.68 -14.35 57.17
C ILE A 264 -5.98 -14.82 58.45
N ASP A 265 -4.68 -14.56 58.60
CA ASP A 265 -3.89 -14.99 59.77
C ASP A 265 -4.34 -14.33 61.09
N LYS A 266 -5.02 -13.17 61.00
CA LYS A 266 -5.55 -12.43 62.16
C LYS A 266 -6.98 -12.84 62.51
N LEU A 267 -7.64 -13.67 61.71
CA LEU A 267 -9.00 -14.12 62.01
C LEU A 267 -9.00 -15.04 63.24
N PRO A 268 -9.93 -14.86 64.20
CA PRO A 268 -10.04 -15.72 65.38
C PRO A 268 -10.72 -17.07 65.07
N VAL A 269 -10.67 -17.53 63.82
CA VAL A 269 -11.36 -18.72 63.32
C VAL A 269 -10.33 -19.68 62.75
N PHE A 270 -10.43 -20.97 63.11
CA PHE A 270 -9.58 -22.01 62.52
C PHE A 270 -10.08 -22.34 61.11
N LEU A 271 -9.29 -21.95 60.11
CA LEU A 271 -9.51 -22.31 58.70
C LEU A 271 -8.52 -23.42 58.29
N SER A 272 -8.98 -24.37 57.49
CA SER A 272 -8.09 -25.39 56.89
C SER A 272 -7.16 -24.76 55.84
N GLU A 273 -6.05 -25.43 55.52
CA GLU A 273 -5.10 -24.94 54.50
C GLU A 273 -5.76 -24.85 53.11
N GLU A 274 -6.69 -25.74 52.79
CA GLU A 274 -7.49 -25.70 51.57
C GLU A 274 -8.40 -24.45 51.51
N GLN A 275 -9.06 -24.14 52.62
CA GLN A 275 -9.90 -22.93 52.75
C GLN A 275 -9.09 -21.64 52.67
N LYS A 276 -7.90 -21.60 53.28
CA LYS A 276 -6.98 -20.46 53.17
C LYS A 276 -6.51 -20.26 51.74
N ASN A 277 -6.10 -21.33 51.06
CA ASN A 277 -5.63 -21.27 49.68
C ASN A 277 -6.73 -20.85 48.71
N ALA A 278 -7.96 -21.36 48.88
CA ALA A 278 -9.13 -20.94 48.11
C ALA A 278 -9.44 -19.45 48.29
N MET A 279 -9.33 -18.91 49.52
CA MET A 279 -9.49 -17.47 49.77
C MET A 279 -8.40 -16.61 49.12
N LEU A 280 -7.15 -17.08 49.10
CA LEU A 280 -5.99 -16.33 48.58
C LEU A 280 -5.93 -16.27 47.06
N HIS A 281 -6.32 -17.35 46.39
CA HIS A 281 -6.24 -17.48 44.94
C HIS A 281 -7.55 -17.04 44.30
N MET A 282 -8.68 -17.65 44.69
CA MET A 282 -10.00 -17.39 44.09
C MET A 282 -9.92 -17.37 42.55
N GLU A 283 -9.18 -18.33 42.00
CA GLU A 283 -8.86 -18.42 40.57
C GLU A 283 -9.82 -19.38 39.85
N THR A 284 -10.43 -20.32 40.59
CA THR A 284 -11.33 -21.34 40.06
C THR A 284 -12.74 -21.26 40.66
N GLU A 285 -13.73 -21.85 39.97
CA GLU A 285 -15.11 -21.93 40.47
C GLU A 285 -15.21 -22.76 41.75
N ASP A 286 -14.34 -23.76 41.91
CA ASP A 286 -14.26 -24.59 43.12
C ASP A 286 -13.77 -23.77 44.33
N ASP A 287 -12.78 -22.89 44.13
CA ASP A 287 -12.33 -21.96 45.17
C ASP A 287 -13.48 -21.05 45.64
N LEU A 288 -14.29 -20.57 44.69
CA LEU A 288 -15.44 -19.72 44.99
C LEU A 288 -16.48 -20.47 45.84
N GLN A 289 -16.77 -21.74 45.53
CA GLN A 289 -17.69 -22.56 46.31
C GLN A 289 -17.18 -22.82 47.74
N ILE A 290 -15.89 -23.11 47.89
CA ILE A 290 -15.26 -23.31 49.20
C ILE A 290 -15.37 -22.02 50.04
N VAL A 291 -15.09 -20.86 49.45
CA VAL A 291 -15.19 -19.57 50.14
C VAL A 291 -16.64 -19.24 50.51
N ALA A 292 -17.60 -19.49 49.62
CA ALA A 292 -19.03 -19.30 49.91
C ALA A 292 -19.49 -20.16 51.10
N ALA A 293 -19.08 -21.43 51.13
CA ALA A 293 -19.40 -22.35 52.22
C ALA A 293 -18.83 -21.88 53.58
N ILE A 294 -17.65 -21.25 53.60
CA ILE A 294 -17.07 -20.64 54.82
C ILE A 294 -18.01 -19.54 55.34
N PHE A 295 -18.42 -18.60 54.49
CA PHE A 295 -19.29 -17.49 54.91
C PHE A 295 -20.69 -17.96 55.33
N GLU A 296 -21.23 -18.97 54.66
CA GLU A 296 -22.51 -19.59 55.03
C GLU A 296 -22.44 -20.29 56.39
N SER A 297 -21.32 -20.94 56.71
CA SER A 297 -21.12 -21.61 58.01
C SER A 297 -21.09 -20.63 59.18
N VAL A 298 -20.59 -19.40 58.98
CA VAL A 298 -20.57 -18.33 60.00
C VAL A 298 -21.97 -17.73 60.23
N GLY A 299 -22.85 -17.76 59.22
CA GLY A 299 -24.23 -17.28 59.34
C GLY A 299 -25.16 -18.19 60.16
N ASN A 300 -24.80 -19.47 60.33
CA ASN A 300 -25.63 -20.52 60.96
C ASN A 300 -25.07 -21.00 62.31
N VAL A 301 -24.46 -20.12 63.11
CA VAL A 301 -23.96 -20.47 64.45
C VAL A 301 -25.13 -20.64 65.44
N ASP A 302 -25.38 -21.87 65.89
CA ASP A 302 -26.31 -22.17 66.99
C ASP A 302 -25.67 -21.82 68.35
N PHE A 303 -26.00 -20.63 68.85
CA PHE A 303 -25.52 -20.12 70.14
C PHE A 303 -25.96 -20.97 71.35
N GLY A 304 -26.88 -21.93 71.17
CA GLY A 304 -27.35 -22.82 72.24
C GLY A 304 -26.34 -23.89 72.70
N ARG A 305 -25.22 -24.08 71.99
CA ARG A 305 -24.21 -25.13 72.28
C ARG A 305 -22.88 -24.63 72.84
N LEU A 306 -22.70 -23.32 73.00
CA LEU A 306 -21.49 -22.77 73.64
C LEU A 306 -21.59 -22.92 75.17
N PRO A 307 -20.50 -23.23 75.90
CA PRO A 307 -20.51 -23.34 77.36
C PRO A 307 -20.46 -21.93 77.97
N LEU A 308 -21.40 -21.08 77.57
CA LEU A 308 -21.69 -19.83 78.25
C LEU A 308 -22.56 -20.23 79.43
N GLY A 309 -22.01 -20.19 80.64
CA GLY A 309 -22.80 -20.30 81.86
C GLY A 309 -24.01 -19.38 81.73
N GLN A 310 -25.20 -19.96 81.88
CA GLN A 310 -26.50 -19.37 81.52
C GLN A 310 -26.51 -17.84 81.67
N ILE A 311 -26.28 -17.12 80.58
CA ILE A 311 -26.68 -15.72 80.50
C ILE A 311 -28.15 -15.77 80.14
N THR A 312 -28.99 -15.81 81.17
CA THR A 312 -30.40 -15.50 81.02
C THR A 312 -30.52 -14.10 80.46
N GLY A 313 -30.95 -14.00 79.20
CA GLY A 313 -31.40 -12.75 78.60
C GLY A 313 -30.44 -12.10 77.61
N TYR A 314 -30.10 -12.80 76.51
CA TYR A 314 -29.87 -12.08 75.26
C TYR A 314 -31.19 -12.01 74.49
N GLN A 315 -31.86 -10.85 74.55
CA GLN A 315 -32.83 -10.52 73.51
C GLN A 315 -32.05 -10.05 72.29
N PRO A 316 -32.22 -10.66 71.10
CA PRO A 316 -31.70 -10.07 69.89
C PRO A 316 -32.29 -8.66 69.79
N ALA A 317 -31.41 -7.66 69.63
CA ALA A 317 -31.88 -6.30 69.38
C ALA A 317 -32.86 -6.35 68.21
N PRO A 318 -34.05 -5.73 68.30
CA PRO A 318 -35.03 -5.78 67.23
C PRO A 318 -34.35 -5.29 65.96
N HIS A 319 -34.15 -6.20 64.99
CA HIS A 319 -33.80 -5.84 63.64
C HIS A 319 -35.00 -5.07 63.06
N LYS A 320 -35.09 -3.78 63.36
CA LYS A 320 -35.64 -2.85 62.39
C LYS A 320 -34.72 -2.98 61.19
N ARG A 321 -35.18 -3.65 60.13
CA ARG A 321 -34.80 -3.27 58.77
C ARG A 321 -35.19 -1.80 58.66
N THR A 322 -34.29 -0.91 59.06
CA THR A 322 -34.25 0.40 58.47
C THR A 322 -33.91 0.13 57.02
N SER A 323 -34.93 0.17 56.17
CA SER A 323 -34.76 0.60 54.80
C SER A 323 -34.25 2.05 54.83
N LYS A 324 -33.04 2.27 55.34
CA LYS A 324 -32.22 3.33 54.80
C LYS A 324 -31.95 2.85 53.40
N SER A 325 -32.60 3.50 52.43
CA SER A 325 -32.08 3.52 51.08
C SER A 325 -30.56 3.69 51.20
N LEU A 326 -29.81 2.80 50.56
CA LEU A 326 -28.42 3.09 50.25
C LEU A 326 -28.44 4.50 49.66
N SER A 327 -27.98 5.46 50.44
CA SER A 327 -27.79 6.82 49.96
C SER A 327 -26.83 6.69 48.80
N GLN A 328 -27.39 6.95 47.63
CA GLN A 328 -26.72 7.23 46.37
C GLN A 328 -25.27 7.68 46.59
N ALA A 329 -24.33 6.74 46.49
CA ALA A 329 -23.05 7.02 45.87
C ALA A 329 -23.17 6.44 44.45
N PRO A 330 -22.87 7.24 43.42
CA PRO A 330 -23.35 6.97 42.08
C PRO A 330 -22.79 5.65 41.58
N ILE A 331 -23.71 4.79 41.14
CA ILE A 331 -23.46 3.81 40.10
C ILE A 331 -22.84 4.63 38.95
N PHE A 332 -21.54 4.49 38.72
CA PHE A 332 -20.96 4.83 37.43
C PHE A 332 -21.56 3.84 36.43
N SER A 333 -22.74 4.21 35.94
CA SER A 333 -23.40 3.64 34.80
C SER A 333 -22.48 3.92 33.60
N LEU A 334 -21.84 2.87 33.09
CA LEU A 334 -21.34 2.88 31.72
C LEU A 334 -22.57 3.04 30.83
N LYS A 335 -22.86 4.28 30.42
CA LYS A 335 -23.71 4.53 29.27
C LYS A 335 -23.12 3.71 28.12
N THR A 336 -23.86 2.71 27.67
CA THR A 336 -23.66 2.08 26.37
C THR A 336 -23.45 3.17 25.31
N PRO A 337 -22.30 3.20 24.61
CA PRO A 337 -22.14 4.10 23.49
C PRO A 337 -23.09 3.62 22.38
N ARG A 338 -24.04 4.47 21.98
CA ARG A 338 -24.70 4.30 20.69
C ARG A 338 -23.63 4.39 19.61
N PRO A 339 -23.60 3.49 18.61
CA PRO A 339 -22.69 3.65 17.49
C PRO A 339 -23.06 4.92 16.71
N PRO A 340 -22.08 5.68 16.19
CA PRO A 340 -22.37 6.85 15.38
C PRO A 340 -23.08 6.41 14.10
N LYS A 341 -24.22 7.05 13.80
CA LYS A 341 -24.79 7.03 12.45
C LYS A 341 -23.91 7.93 11.60
N PHE A 342 -23.14 7.31 10.70
CA PHE A 342 -22.51 8.02 9.60
C PHE A 342 -23.61 8.53 8.67
N SER A 343 -23.68 9.85 8.52
CA SER A 343 -24.30 10.53 7.37
C SER A 343 -23.17 10.95 6.46
#